data_AF-A0A926BVD6-F1
#
_entry.id   AF-A0A926BVD6-F1
#
_cell.length_a   1.000
_cell.length_b   1.000
_cell.length_c   1.000
_cell.angle_alpha   90.00
_cell.angle_beta   90.00
_cell.angle_gamma   90.00
#
_symmetry.space_group_name_H-M   'P 1'
#
loop_
_entity.id
_entity.type
_entity.pdbx_description
1 polymer ?
#
loop_
_entity_poly.entity_id
_entity_poly.type
_entity_poly.pdbx_seq_one_letter_code
_entity_poly.pdbx_strand_id
1 'polypeptide(L)'
;MTGSFVLILHTHLPYVLNHEKWPHGSDWLTEAAAECYIPLLNECHALVADGIVPNITFSMTPVLVEQIADPAFPRLFIDYLDERRASALRDQKELKGDAHLSWLAGWWADWYLQRKEDFTIRYASDLIGAFRSLFEAGQIGLQTAGATHGYFPLLGRDESINAQLAGAVASHRRHFGAHPRGVWMPECAYRGCYEWTSPIPNPYSPRGTRKGIEQLLASHGLEYTVVDSHQTLGGQARGIWGPRYQAVRQMVDRGMRFLPLDDSRSVHDLYRICSTGQTDAGAASIFTRDTDTTMRVWSGTYGYPGEGNYLEFHKKYHNSGHRYWSVTDSKADLGAKRVYHPDWVFDKVRGHANHFATIVDQE
;
A
#
# COMPACT_ATOMS: atom_id res chain seq x y z
N MET A 1 21.77 -19.79 8.09
CA MET A 1 20.67 -18.97 7.52
C MET A 1 20.88 -17.57 8.06
N THR A 2 21.01 -16.56 7.21
CA THR A 2 21.47 -15.19 7.55
C THR A 2 20.36 -14.26 8.05
N GLY A 3 19.11 -14.70 8.19
CA GLY A 3 17.99 -13.87 8.67
C GLY A 3 16.72 -14.13 7.86
N SER A 4 15.71 -13.26 7.98
CA SER A 4 14.50 -13.28 7.15
C SER A 4 14.01 -11.87 6.88
N PHE A 5 13.68 -11.57 5.62
CA PHE A 5 13.10 -10.31 5.19
C PHE A 5 11.67 -10.54 4.68
N VAL A 6 10.72 -9.73 5.15
CA VAL A 6 9.31 -9.84 4.76
C VAL A 6 8.85 -8.52 4.16
N LEU A 7 8.69 -8.49 2.83
CA LEU A 7 8.10 -7.36 2.14
C LEU A 7 6.57 -7.48 2.12
N ILE A 8 5.90 -6.53 2.77
CA ILE A 8 4.44 -6.43 2.78
C ILE A 8 4.03 -5.17 2.02
N LEU A 9 3.31 -5.36 0.91
CA LEU A 9 2.71 -4.27 0.13
C LEU A 9 1.24 -4.11 0.50
N HIS A 10 0.89 -3.03 1.19
CA HIS A 10 -0.51 -2.72 1.52
C HIS A 10 -1.21 -2.01 0.36
N THR A 11 -2.24 -2.65 -0.18
CA THR A 11 -2.97 -2.24 -1.38
C THR A 11 -4.41 -1.87 -1.03
N HIS A 12 -4.70 -0.58 -1.06
CA HIS A 12 -6.00 -0.03 -0.68
C HIS A 12 -6.39 1.16 -1.54
N LEU A 13 -7.67 1.19 -1.91
CA LEU A 13 -8.41 2.40 -2.29
C LEU A 13 -9.81 2.32 -1.65
N PRO A 14 -10.41 3.46 -1.27
CA PRO A 14 -11.81 3.49 -0.85
C PRO A 14 -12.73 3.09 -2.01
N TYR A 15 -14.03 2.93 -1.72
CA TYR A 15 -15.02 2.66 -2.77
C TYR A 15 -15.23 3.92 -3.63
N VAL A 16 -14.72 3.88 -4.86
CA VAL A 16 -14.77 4.96 -5.85
C VAL A 16 -15.50 4.56 -7.12
N LEU A 17 -15.72 3.26 -7.35
CA LEU A 17 -16.46 2.79 -8.50
C LEU A 17 -17.87 3.40 -8.52
N ASN A 18 -18.27 3.94 -9.67
CA ASN A 18 -19.53 4.68 -9.87
C ASN A 18 -19.67 5.98 -9.03
N HIS A 19 -18.59 6.50 -8.43
CA HIS A 19 -18.59 7.75 -7.66
C HIS A 19 -17.61 8.75 -8.27
N GLU A 20 -18.09 9.46 -9.30
CA GLU A 20 -17.36 10.46 -10.09
C GLU A 20 -16.07 9.91 -10.74
N LYS A 21 -15.57 10.61 -11.78
CA LYS A 21 -14.38 10.15 -12.52
C LYS A 21 -13.10 10.81 -12.00
N TRP A 22 -13.11 12.14 -11.87
CA TRP A 22 -11.94 12.97 -11.56
C TRP A 22 -12.37 14.20 -10.73
N PRO A 23 -11.55 14.75 -9.80
CA PRO A 23 -10.16 14.41 -9.45
C PRO A 23 -9.99 13.28 -8.43
N HIS A 24 -11.08 12.87 -7.80
CA HIS A 24 -11.13 11.83 -6.77
C HIS A 24 -12.30 10.91 -7.13
N GLY A 25 -12.01 9.72 -7.62
CA GLY A 25 -13.03 8.86 -8.23
C GLY A 25 -12.42 7.66 -8.96
N SER A 26 -13.09 7.18 -10.00
CA SER A 26 -12.67 5.99 -10.75
C SER A 26 -11.29 6.12 -11.42
N ASP A 27 -10.80 7.35 -11.66
CA ASP A 27 -9.46 7.57 -12.21
C ASP A 27 -8.36 7.08 -11.24
N TRP A 28 -8.58 7.14 -9.92
CA TRP A 28 -7.61 6.59 -8.96
C TRP A 28 -7.47 5.08 -9.07
N LEU A 29 -8.60 4.39 -9.26
CA LEU A 29 -8.61 2.93 -9.41
C LEU A 29 -7.89 2.50 -10.68
N THR A 30 -8.11 3.21 -11.79
CA THR A 30 -7.49 2.91 -13.08
C THR A 30 -6.02 3.33 -13.14
N GLU A 31 -5.65 4.49 -12.57
CA GLU A 31 -4.25 4.91 -12.38
C GLU A 31 -3.47 3.87 -11.56
N ALA A 32 -4.01 3.41 -10.42
CA ALA A 32 -3.36 2.42 -9.58
C ALA A 32 -3.23 1.05 -10.28
N ALA A 33 -4.24 0.63 -11.05
CA ALA A 33 -4.16 -0.59 -11.84
C ALA A 33 -3.06 -0.53 -12.91
N ALA A 34 -2.98 0.57 -13.66
CA ALA A 34 -1.99 0.75 -14.72
C ALA A 34 -0.56 0.94 -14.18
N GLU A 35 -0.38 1.76 -13.14
CA GLU A 35 0.93 2.22 -12.69
C GLU A 35 1.51 1.40 -11.54
N CYS A 36 0.69 0.58 -10.86
CA CYS A 36 1.12 -0.20 -9.70
C CYS A 36 0.78 -1.68 -9.84
N TYR A 37 -0.49 -2.06 -9.99
CA TYR A 37 -0.89 -3.46 -9.86
C TYR A 37 -0.39 -4.33 -11.02
N ILE A 38 -0.59 -3.89 -12.26
CA ILE A 38 -0.09 -4.62 -13.45
C ILE A 38 1.43 -4.67 -13.48
N PRO A 39 2.18 -3.57 -13.27
CA PRO A 39 3.63 -3.63 -13.16
C PRO A 39 4.12 -4.64 -12.11
N LEU A 40 3.54 -4.64 -10.90
CA LEU A 40 3.93 -5.60 -9.86
C LEU A 40 3.62 -7.06 -10.23
N LEU A 41 2.47 -7.32 -10.86
CA LEU A 41 2.15 -8.65 -11.39
C LEU A 41 3.16 -9.06 -12.47
N ASN A 42 3.50 -8.15 -13.38
CA ASN A 42 4.46 -8.40 -14.45
C ASN A 42 5.83 -8.79 -13.89
N GLU A 43 6.33 -8.05 -12.88
CA GLU A 43 7.59 -8.36 -12.20
C GLU A 43 7.53 -9.71 -11.46
N CYS A 44 6.43 -10.00 -10.74
CA CYS A 44 6.27 -11.29 -10.09
C CYS A 44 6.35 -12.45 -11.09
N HIS A 45 5.66 -12.34 -12.22
CA HIS A 45 5.71 -13.36 -13.25
C HIS A 45 7.07 -13.42 -13.97
N ALA A 46 7.78 -12.30 -14.12
CA ALA A 46 9.13 -12.30 -14.67
C ALA A 46 10.10 -13.07 -13.78
N LEU A 47 10.06 -12.81 -12.46
CA LEU A 47 10.83 -13.58 -11.47
C LEU A 47 10.51 -15.07 -11.54
N VAL A 48 9.23 -15.43 -11.60
CA VAL A 48 8.79 -16.83 -11.73
C VAL A 48 9.32 -17.47 -13.01
N ALA A 49 9.30 -16.75 -14.14
CA ALA A 49 9.85 -17.24 -15.41
C ALA A 49 11.37 -17.48 -15.34
N ASP A 50 12.07 -16.68 -14.54
CA ASP A 50 13.50 -16.84 -14.25
C ASP A 50 13.80 -17.90 -13.17
N GLY A 51 12.77 -18.59 -12.66
CA GLY A 51 12.89 -19.61 -11.62
C GLY A 51 13.09 -19.05 -10.20
N ILE A 52 12.82 -17.76 -10.00
CA ILE A 52 12.93 -17.05 -8.72
C ILE A 52 11.54 -16.93 -8.10
N VAL A 53 11.39 -17.39 -6.85
CA VAL A 53 10.15 -17.18 -6.09
C VAL A 53 10.09 -15.72 -5.62
N PRO A 54 9.09 -14.92 -6.01
CA PRO A 54 8.99 -13.51 -5.61
C PRO A 54 8.98 -13.32 -4.10
N ASN A 55 8.24 -14.17 -3.37
CA ASN A 55 8.13 -14.16 -1.91
C ASN A 55 7.71 -12.80 -1.31
N ILE A 56 6.86 -12.07 -2.02
CA ILE A 56 6.26 -10.79 -1.60
C ILE A 56 4.86 -11.06 -1.08
N THR A 57 4.45 -10.37 -0.01
CA THR A 57 3.07 -10.43 0.50
C THR A 57 2.28 -9.19 0.11
N PHE A 58 1.12 -9.37 -0.51
CA PHE A 58 0.17 -8.28 -0.79
C PHE A 58 -0.96 -8.31 0.24
N SER A 59 -1.20 -7.19 0.92
CA SER A 59 -2.45 -6.95 1.65
C SER A 59 -3.44 -6.30 0.71
N MET A 60 -4.49 -7.01 0.33
CA MET A 60 -5.54 -6.43 -0.52
C MET A 60 -6.79 -6.17 0.32
N THR A 61 -7.17 -4.90 0.43
CA THR A 61 -8.42 -4.56 1.12
C THR A 61 -9.63 -5.13 0.38
N PRO A 62 -10.61 -5.73 1.08
CA PRO A 62 -11.80 -6.30 0.43
C PRO A 62 -12.52 -5.29 -0.48
N VAL A 63 -12.71 -4.05 -0.03
CA VAL A 63 -13.29 -2.98 -0.85
C VAL A 63 -12.54 -2.71 -2.16
N LEU A 64 -11.22 -2.89 -2.20
CA LEU A 64 -10.46 -2.79 -3.45
C LEU A 64 -10.69 -4.02 -4.33
N VAL A 65 -10.61 -5.22 -3.75
CA VAL A 65 -10.81 -6.49 -4.46
C VAL A 65 -12.19 -6.52 -5.12
N GLU A 66 -13.23 -6.11 -4.41
CA GLU A 66 -14.59 -6.01 -4.95
C GLU A 66 -14.67 -5.07 -6.16
N GLN A 67 -13.99 -3.92 -6.12
CA GLN A 67 -14.03 -2.96 -7.22
C GLN A 67 -13.28 -3.46 -8.46
N ILE A 68 -12.14 -4.14 -8.29
CA ILE A 68 -11.38 -4.70 -9.42
C ILE A 68 -12.11 -5.90 -10.03
N ALA A 69 -12.78 -6.71 -9.20
CA ALA A 69 -13.58 -7.86 -9.63
C ALA A 69 -14.95 -7.47 -10.22
N ASP A 70 -15.37 -6.21 -10.11
CA ASP A 70 -16.66 -5.75 -10.61
C ASP A 70 -16.72 -5.86 -12.15
N PRO A 71 -17.83 -6.37 -12.74
CA PRO A 71 -17.97 -6.48 -14.19
C PRO A 71 -17.83 -5.16 -14.97
N ALA A 72 -18.01 -4.00 -14.32
CA ALA A 72 -17.81 -2.70 -14.94
C ALA A 72 -16.34 -2.29 -15.06
N PHE A 73 -15.45 -2.82 -14.19
CA PHE A 73 -14.05 -2.42 -14.12
C PHE A 73 -13.27 -2.64 -15.43
N PRO A 74 -13.37 -3.80 -16.13
CA PRO A 74 -12.63 -4.01 -17.37
C PRO A 74 -12.90 -2.95 -18.43
N ARG A 75 -14.17 -2.57 -18.62
CA ARG A 75 -14.54 -1.55 -19.60
C ARG A 75 -13.99 -0.19 -19.20
N LEU A 76 -14.21 0.21 -17.95
CA LEU A 76 -13.70 1.46 -17.38
C LEU A 76 -12.18 1.57 -17.56
N PHE A 77 -11.45 0.50 -17.27
CA PHE A 77 -10.00 0.49 -17.34
C PHE A 77 -9.47 0.55 -18.78
N ILE A 78 -10.08 -0.20 -19.70
CA ILE A 78 -9.72 -0.14 -21.13
C ILE A 78 -9.97 1.26 -21.69
N ASP A 79 -11.13 1.86 -21.39
CA ASP A 79 -11.47 3.21 -21.84
C ASP A 79 -10.45 4.24 -21.30
N TYR A 80 -10.07 4.13 -20.02
CA TYR A 80 -9.00 4.96 -19.43
C TYR A 80 -7.68 4.83 -20.21
N LEU A 81 -7.21 3.60 -20.47
CA LEU A 81 -5.95 3.38 -21.18
C LEU A 81 -5.98 3.93 -22.62
N ASP A 82 -7.10 3.75 -23.33
CA ASP A 82 -7.28 4.27 -24.68
C ASP A 82 -7.32 5.81 -24.70
N GLU A 83 -8.01 6.44 -23.74
CA GLU A 83 -8.04 7.90 -23.58
C GLU A 83 -6.63 8.46 -23.30
N ARG A 84 -5.89 7.85 -22.35
CA ARG A 84 -4.52 8.27 -22.00
C ARG A 84 -3.57 8.10 -23.17
N ARG A 85 -3.64 6.98 -23.88
CA ARG A 85 -2.86 6.72 -25.11
C ARG A 85 -3.16 7.74 -26.19
N ALA A 86 -4.44 8.00 -26.47
CA ALA A 86 -4.84 8.99 -27.46
C ALA A 86 -4.33 10.39 -27.10
N SER A 87 -4.33 10.75 -25.81
CA SER A 87 -3.76 12.00 -25.31
C SER A 87 -2.24 12.07 -25.51
N ALA A 88 -1.52 10.98 -25.25
CA ALA A 88 -0.07 10.91 -25.46
C ALA A 88 0.30 11.05 -26.95
N LEU A 89 -0.49 10.45 -27.86
CA LEU A 89 -0.31 10.61 -29.31
C LEU A 89 -0.61 12.02 -29.82
N ARG A 90 -1.48 12.78 -29.14
CA ARG A 90 -1.69 14.21 -29.44
C ARG A 90 -0.48 15.03 -29.00
N ASP A 91 -0.02 14.85 -27.77
CA ASP A 91 1.19 15.49 -27.26
C ASP A 91 2.39 15.22 -28.18
N GLN A 92 2.57 13.99 -28.65
CA GLN A 92 3.65 13.64 -29.57
C GLN A 92 3.62 14.50 -30.84
N LYS A 93 2.43 14.80 -31.38
CA LYS A 93 2.26 15.65 -32.55
C LYS A 93 2.48 17.14 -32.24
N GLU A 94 2.01 17.60 -31.08
CA GLU A 94 2.16 18.99 -30.63
C GLU A 94 3.63 19.32 -30.30
N LEU A 95 4.34 18.38 -29.69
CA LEU A 95 5.72 18.52 -29.23
C LEU A 95 6.75 18.23 -30.33
N LYS A 96 6.37 18.09 -31.61
CA LYS A 96 7.30 17.80 -32.73
C LYS A 96 8.49 18.76 -32.87
N GLY A 97 8.37 19.98 -32.33
CA GLY A 97 9.47 20.95 -32.28
C GLY A 97 10.58 20.60 -31.28
N ASP A 98 10.31 19.72 -30.31
CA ASP A 98 11.28 19.18 -29.36
C ASP A 98 11.34 17.65 -29.53
N ALA A 99 12.41 17.17 -30.14
CA ALA A 99 12.56 15.77 -30.50
C ALA A 99 12.46 14.82 -29.30
N HIS A 100 13.00 15.21 -28.14
CA HIS A 100 13.01 14.35 -26.95
C HIS A 100 11.64 14.34 -26.26
N LEU A 101 10.97 15.48 -26.14
CA LEU A 101 9.62 15.54 -25.60
C LEU A 101 8.60 14.83 -26.50
N SER A 102 8.72 14.97 -27.83
CA SER A 102 7.90 14.23 -28.79
C SER A 102 8.13 12.71 -28.65
N TRP A 103 9.40 12.29 -28.50
CA TRP A 103 9.73 10.89 -28.26
C TRP A 103 9.13 10.38 -26.94
N LEU A 104 9.24 11.13 -25.83
CA LEU A 104 8.64 10.77 -24.54
C LEU A 104 7.12 10.63 -24.60
N ALA A 105 6.44 11.49 -25.35
CA ALA A 105 5.00 11.38 -25.56
C ALA A 105 4.65 10.08 -26.33
N GLY A 106 5.45 9.72 -27.34
CA GLY A 106 5.35 8.41 -28.00
C GLY A 106 5.59 7.24 -27.04
N TRP A 107 6.64 7.34 -26.21
CA TRP A 107 6.97 6.34 -25.19
C TRP A 107 5.81 6.10 -24.22
N TRP A 108 5.13 7.17 -23.76
CA TRP A 108 3.92 7.01 -22.95
C TRP A 108 2.76 6.37 -23.71
N ALA A 109 2.56 6.70 -24.99
CA ALA A 109 1.53 6.07 -25.81
C ALA A 109 1.75 4.56 -25.93
N ASP A 110 3.00 4.13 -26.13
CA ASP A 110 3.39 2.73 -26.18
C ASP A 110 3.26 2.06 -24.80
N TRP A 111 3.60 2.78 -23.72
CA TRP A 111 3.42 2.30 -22.35
C TRP A 111 1.96 1.98 -22.05
N TYR A 112 1.02 2.86 -22.42
CA TYR A 112 -0.42 2.61 -22.22
C TYR A 112 -0.95 1.48 -23.10
N LEU A 113 -0.43 1.33 -24.31
CA LEU A 113 -0.74 0.19 -25.17
C LEU A 113 -0.30 -1.12 -24.52
N GLN A 114 0.94 -1.18 -24.04
CA GLN A 114 1.47 -2.37 -23.36
C GLN A 114 0.65 -2.71 -22.12
N ARG A 115 0.24 -1.74 -21.30
CA ARG A 115 -0.63 -1.98 -20.14
C ARG A 115 -1.99 -2.56 -20.54
N LYS A 116 -2.55 -2.12 -21.66
CA LYS A 116 -3.80 -2.66 -22.19
C LYS A 116 -3.63 -4.10 -22.66
N GLU A 117 -2.51 -4.43 -23.32
CA GLU A 117 -2.19 -5.79 -23.73
C GLU A 117 -1.93 -6.71 -22.54
N ASP A 118 -1.17 -6.26 -21.53
CA ASP A 118 -0.99 -6.99 -20.28
C ASP A 118 -2.36 -7.31 -19.65
N PHE A 119 -3.24 -6.32 -19.54
CA PHE A 119 -4.56 -6.52 -18.96
C PHE A 119 -5.43 -7.47 -19.78
N THR A 120 -5.59 -7.22 -21.08
CA THR A 120 -6.58 -7.91 -21.92
C THR A 120 -6.09 -9.26 -22.44
N ILE A 121 -4.81 -9.38 -22.76
CA ILE A 121 -4.24 -10.59 -23.35
C ILE A 121 -3.62 -11.46 -22.27
N ARG A 122 -2.66 -10.92 -21.50
CA ARG A 122 -1.91 -11.70 -20.51
C ARG A 122 -2.76 -12.10 -19.31
N TYR A 123 -3.59 -11.18 -18.81
CA TYR A 123 -4.44 -11.42 -17.63
C TYR A 123 -5.91 -11.67 -17.98
N ALA A 124 -6.27 -11.77 -19.25
CA ALA A 124 -7.64 -12.03 -19.72
C ALA A 124 -8.71 -11.11 -19.06
N SER A 125 -8.33 -9.86 -18.80
CA SER A 125 -9.13 -8.85 -18.08
C SER A 125 -9.53 -9.21 -16.64
N ASP A 126 -8.82 -10.13 -16.00
CA ASP A 126 -9.05 -10.57 -14.61
C ASP A 126 -7.78 -10.43 -13.76
N LEU A 127 -7.58 -9.25 -13.16
CA LEU A 127 -6.43 -9.00 -12.28
C LEU A 127 -6.52 -9.79 -10.97
N ILE A 128 -7.71 -10.02 -10.43
CA ILE A 128 -7.88 -10.78 -9.19
C ILE A 128 -7.53 -12.25 -9.44
N GLY A 129 -7.94 -12.80 -10.58
CA GLY A 129 -7.51 -14.11 -11.05
C GLY A 129 -5.99 -14.22 -11.24
N ALA A 130 -5.34 -13.16 -11.75
CA ALA A 130 -3.88 -13.12 -11.87
C ALA A 130 -3.19 -13.22 -10.50
N PHE A 131 -3.60 -12.42 -9.50
CA PHE A 131 -3.10 -12.53 -8.13
C PHE A 131 -3.39 -13.90 -7.50
N ARG A 132 -4.61 -14.44 -7.70
CA ARG A 132 -4.97 -15.78 -7.22
C ARG A 132 -4.03 -16.84 -7.79
N SER A 133 -3.73 -16.80 -9.09
CA SER A 133 -2.87 -17.80 -9.73
C SER A 133 -1.47 -17.86 -9.13
N LEU A 134 -0.86 -16.70 -8.86
CA LEU A 134 0.45 -16.61 -8.20
C LEU A 134 0.38 -17.09 -6.74
N PHE A 135 -0.70 -16.79 -6.03
CA PHE A 135 -0.91 -17.19 -4.65
C PHE A 135 -1.11 -18.71 -4.51
N GLU A 136 -1.97 -19.32 -5.34
CA GLU A 136 -2.19 -20.76 -5.37
C GLU A 136 -0.92 -21.54 -5.75
N ALA A 137 -0.08 -20.95 -6.61
CA ALA A 137 1.23 -21.48 -6.96
C ALA A 137 2.32 -21.26 -5.90
N GLY A 138 1.99 -20.64 -4.75
CA GLY A 138 2.93 -20.37 -3.65
C GLY A 138 4.01 -19.34 -3.97
N GLN A 139 3.81 -18.50 -5.01
CA GLN A 139 4.81 -17.54 -5.47
C GLN A 139 4.77 -16.22 -4.68
N ILE A 140 3.58 -15.84 -4.21
CA ILE A 140 3.31 -14.64 -3.42
C ILE A 140 2.47 -15.00 -2.20
N GLY A 141 2.50 -14.16 -1.17
CA GLY A 141 1.53 -14.17 -0.07
C GLY A 141 0.35 -13.24 -0.36
N LEU A 142 -0.85 -13.63 0.04
CA LEU A 142 -2.02 -12.74 0.09
C LEU A 142 -2.55 -12.67 1.53
N GLN A 143 -2.76 -11.45 2.00
CA GLN A 143 -3.43 -11.19 3.28
C GLN A 143 -4.65 -10.29 3.06
N THR A 144 -5.60 -10.37 3.98
CA THR A 144 -6.79 -9.51 3.96
C THR A 144 -6.56 -8.23 4.76
N ALA A 145 -7.60 -7.40 4.92
CA ALA A 145 -7.61 -6.22 5.78
C ALA A 145 -9.02 -6.01 6.35
N GLY A 146 -9.32 -4.88 7.01
CA GLY A 146 -10.72 -4.54 7.29
C GLY A 146 -11.55 -4.37 6.01
N ALA A 147 -12.79 -4.89 5.98
CA ALA A 147 -13.67 -4.89 4.80
C ALA A 147 -13.66 -3.60 3.98
N THR A 148 -13.81 -2.46 4.65
CA THR A 148 -13.77 -1.12 4.03
C THR A 148 -12.67 -0.26 4.63
N HIS A 149 -11.63 -0.88 5.17
CA HIS A 149 -10.52 -0.21 5.85
C HIS A 149 -10.97 0.69 7.03
N GLY A 150 -12.03 0.29 7.74
CA GLY A 150 -12.55 1.05 8.88
C GLY A 150 -11.56 1.11 10.04
N TYR A 151 -11.31 2.29 10.61
CA TYR A 151 -10.32 2.50 11.68
C TYR A 151 -10.74 1.80 12.99
N PHE A 152 -10.31 0.55 13.18
CA PHE A 152 -10.83 -0.36 14.22
C PHE A 152 -10.87 0.23 15.64
N PRO A 153 -9.84 0.94 16.15
CA PRO A 153 -9.87 1.43 17.51
C PRO A 153 -11.00 2.43 17.82
N LEU A 154 -11.54 3.11 16.79
CA LEU A 154 -12.58 4.13 16.94
C LEU A 154 -13.96 3.68 16.48
N LEU A 155 -14.10 2.47 15.92
CA LEU A 155 -15.42 1.89 15.66
C LEU A 155 -16.11 1.63 17.00
N GLY A 156 -17.26 2.27 17.24
CA GLY A 156 -17.86 2.34 18.58
C GLY A 156 -18.39 1.04 19.19
N ARG A 157 -18.41 -0.05 18.41
CA ARG A 157 -18.95 -1.35 18.81
C ARG A 157 -18.02 -2.48 18.37
N ASP A 158 -17.88 -3.52 19.18
CA ASP A 158 -17.09 -4.71 18.81
C ASP A 158 -17.75 -5.44 17.63
N GLU A 159 -19.08 -5.39 17.52
CA GLU A 159 -19.86 -5.89 16.39
C GLU A 159 -19.47 -5.22 15.07
N SER A 160 -19.13 -3.92 15.09
CA SER A 160 -18.68 -3.23 13.88
C SER A 160 -17.31 -3.72 13.41
N ILE A 161 -16.41 -4.03 14.34
CA ILE A 161 -15.11 -4.64 14.01
C ILE A 161 -15.31 -6.08 13.52
N ASN A 162 -16.16 -6.87 14.19
CA ASN A 162 -16.51 -8.22 13.76
C ASN A 162 -17.11 -8.23 12.34
N ALA A 163 -18.00 -7.29 12.01
CA ALA A 163 -18.56 -7.19 10.66
C ALA A 163 -17.48 -6.86 9.61
N GLN A 164 -16.53 -5.98 9.94
CA GLN A 164 -15.38 -5.68 9.08
C GLN A 164 -14.49 -6.92 8.85
N LEU A 165 -14.24 -7.72 9.89
CA LEU A 165 -13.40 -8.93 9.79
C LEU A 165 -14.12 -10.08 9.09
N ALA A 166 -15.39 -10.33 9.41
CA ALA A 166 -16.20 -11.36 8.77
C ALA A 166 -16.36 -11.09 7.27
N GLY A 167 -16.66 -9.85 6.88
CA GLY A 167 -16.72 -9.44 5.47
C GLY A 167 -15.38 -9.61 4.76
N ALA A 168 -14.28 -9.32 5.46
CA ALA A 168 -12.94 -9.48 4.92
C ALA A 168 -12.54 -10.94 4.68
N VAL A 169 -12.83 -11.83 5.62
CA VAL A 169 -12.61 -13.28 5.48
C VAL A 169 -13.49 -13.83 4.36
N ALA A 170 -14.75 -13.42 4.28
CA ALA A 170 -15.68 -13.88 3.24
C ALA A 170 -15.23 -13.43 1.84
N SER A 171 -14.84 -12.16 1.67
CA SER A 171 -14.33 -11.65 0.40
C SER A 171 -13.03 -12.36 -0.02
N HIS A 172 -12.08 -12.53 0.91
CA HIS A 172 -10.82 -13.22 0.61
C HIS A 172 -11.05 -14.68 0.19
N ARG A 173 -11.92 -15.43 0.89
CA ARG A 173 -12.30 -16.80 0.50
C ARG A 173 -12.95 -16.86 -0.88
N ARG A 174 -13.84 -15.92 -1.18
CA ARG A 174 -14.54 -15.88 -2.47
C ARG A 174 -13.59 -15.65 -3.64
N HIS A 175 -12.64 -14.73 -3.49
CA HIS A 175 -11.78 -14.30 -4.60
C HIS A 175 -10.49 -15.12 -4.73
N PHE A 176 -9.94 -15.60 -3.61
CA PHE A 176 -8.65 -16.29 -3.57
C PHE A 176 -8.74 -17.77 -3.14
N GLY A 177 -9.94 -18.29 -2.87
CA GLY A 177 -10.18 -19.72 -2.63
C GLY A 177 -9.70 -20.26 -1.28
N ALA A 178 -9.04 -19.45 -0.44
CA ALA A 178 -8.47 -19.87 0.83
C ALA A 178 -8.93 -18.97 2.00
N HIS A 179 -8.76 -19.46 3.24
CA HIS A 179 -8.92 -18.61 4.42
C HIS A 179 -7.65 -17.73 4.59
N PRO A 180 -7.78 -16.40 4.77
CA PRO A 180 -6.60 -15.56 5.00
C PRO A 180 -5.97 -15.90 6.35
N ARG A 181 -4.64 -16.03 6.38
CA ARG A 181 -3.88 -16.19 7.64
C ARG A 181 -3.52 -14.84 8.24
N GLY A 182 -3.08 -13.90 7.40
CA GLY A 182 -2.71 -12.55 7.80
C GLY A 182 -3.83 -11.54 7.60
N VAL A 183 -3.77 -10.46 8.39
CA VAL A 183 -4.61 -9.27 8.23
C VAL A 183 -3.77 -8.01 8.37
N TRP A 184 -3.97 -7.06 7.47
CA TRP A 184 -3.55 -5.69 7.69
C TRP A 184 -4.61 -4.93 8.49
N MET A 185 -4.33 -4.64 9.76
CA MET A 185 -5.17 -3.72 10.53
C MET A 185 -5.16 -2.34 9.87
N PRO A 186 -6.32 -1.71 9.63
CA PRO A 186 -6.35 -0.38 9.03
C PRO A 186 -5.46 0.60 9.79
N GLU A 187 -4.51 1.21 9.07
CA GLU A 187 -3.48 2.11 9.60
C GLU A 187 -2.54 1.51 10.68
N CYS A 188 -2.40 0.17 10.72
CA CYS A 188 -1.73 -0.54 11.81
C CYS A 188 -2.29 -0.14 13.20
N ALA A 189 -3.57 0.29 13.24
CA ALA A 189 -4.18 0.89 14.39
C ALA A 189 -4.66 -0.18 15.36
N TYR A 190 -3.98 -0.28 16.49
CA TYR A 190 -4.21 -1.30 17.50
C TYR A 190 -4.80 -0.70 18.79
N ARG A 191 -5.58 -1.52 19.49
CA ARG A 191 -5.92 -1.32 20.91
C ARG A 191 -6.08 -2.68 21.58
N GLY A 192 -5.56 -2.80 22.80
CA GLY A 192 -5.82 -3.96 23.65
C GLY A 192 -7.20 -3.91 24.29
N CYS A 193 -7.44 -4.82 25.24
CA CYS A 193 -8.62 -4.80 26.10
C CYS A 193 -8.52 -3.67 27.13
N TYR A 194 -9.54 -2.82 27.23
CA TYR A 194 -9.64 -1.78 28.25
C TYR A 194 -11.08 -1.24 28.38
N GLU A 195 -11.30 -0.47 29.43
CA GLU A 195 -12.48 0.38 29.60
C GLU A 195 -12.47 1.52 28.58
N TRP A 196 -13.24 1.38 27.52
CA TRP A 196 -13.30 2.34 26.42
C TRP A 196 -14.47 3.31 26.60
N THR A 197 -14.27 4.56 26.19
CA THR A 197 -15.33 5.58 26.09
C THR A 197 -15.28 6.22 24.72
N SER A 198 -16.44 6.40 24.10
CA SER A 198 -16.56 7.05 22.79
C SER A 198 -16.01 8.48 22.82
N PRO A 199 -15.21 8.91 21.83
CA PRO A 199 -14.72 10.29 21.74
C PRO A 199 -15.84 11.31 21.44
N ILE A 200 -17.01 10.82 21.00
CA ILE A 200 -18.21 11.61 20.79
C ILE A 200 -19.37 11.04 21.62
N PRO A 201 -20.30 11.88 22.13
CA PRO A 201 -21.52 11.39 22.77
C PRO A 201 -22.27 10.45 21.82
N ASN A 202 -22.41 9.18 22.20
CA ASN A 202 -23.07 8.18 21.37
C ASN A 202 -23.87 7.20 22.26
N PRO A 203 -25.22 7.19 22.17
CA PRO A 203 -26.05 6.30 22.96
C PRO A 203 -25.86 4.81 22.58
N TYR A 204 -25.35 4.52 21.39
CA TYR A 204 -25.11 3.16 20.89
C TYR A 204 -23.71 2.64 21.20
N SER A 205 -22.89 3.42 21.89
CA SER A 205 -21.52 3.05 22.26
C SER A 205 -21.20 3.56 23.67
N PRO A 206 -21.92 3.04 24.69
CA PRO A 206 -21.71 3.44 26.07
C PRO A 206 -20.30 3.06 26.52
N ARG A 207 -19.83 3.73 27.58
CA ARG A 207 -18.58 3.36 28.24
C ARG A 207 -18.67 1.90 28.72
N GLY A 208 -17.60 1.15 28.49
CA GLY A 208 -17.47 -0.20 29.04
C GLY A 208 -16.23 -0.92 28.52
N THR A 209 -16.03 -2.13 29.04
CA THR A 209 -14.91 -2.98 28.68
C THR A 209 -15.10 -3.47 27.25
N ARG A 210 -14.08 -3.28 26.42
CA ARG A 210 -14.06 -3.79 25.04
C ARG A 210 -12.99 -4.84 24.87
N LYS A 211 -13.25 -5.83 24.01
CA LYS A 211 -12.23 -6.82 23.63
C LYS A 211 -11.03 -6.13 22.99
N GLY A 212 -9.84 -6.71 23.18
CA GLY A 212 -8.67 -6.35 22.41
C GLY A 212 -8.85 -6.73 20.95
N ILE A 213 -8.24 -5.95 20.04
CA ILE A 213 -8.36 -6.22 18.60
C ILE A 213 -7.81 -7.61 18.28
N GLU A 214 -6.72 -8.04 18.89
CA GLU A 214 -6.11 -9.35 18.71
C GLU A 214 -7.09 -10.51 19.03
N GLN A 215 -7.98 -10.33 20.01
CA GLN A 215 -8.99 -11.32 20.36
C GLN A 215 -10.06 -11.43 19.27
N LEU A 216 -10.42 -10.30 18.66
CA LEU A 216 -11.36 -10.25 17.53
C LEU A 216 -10.72 -10.83 16.26
N LEU A 217 -9.43 -10.59 16.03
CA LEU A 217 -8.69 -11.21 14.93
C LEU A 217 -8.67 -12.74 15.08
N ALA A 218 -8.27 -13.23 16.26
CA ALA A 218 -8.16 -14.66 16.53
C ALA A 218 -9.51 -15.38 16.45
N SER A 219 -10.62 -14.73 16.86
CA SER A 219 -11.96 -15.33 16.71
C SER A 219 -12.38 -15.52 15.25
N HIS A 220 -11.70 -14.86 14.31
CA HIS A 220 -11.88 -15.04 12.87
C HIS A 220 -10.78 -15.91 12.24
N GLY A 221 -9.98 -16.60 13.05
CA GLY A 221 -8.89 -17.46 12.56
C GLY A 221 -7.73 -16.70 11.90
N LEU A 222 -7.61 -15.39 12.17
CA LEU A 222 -6.51 -14.57 11.68
C LEU A 222 -5.32 -14.72 12.63
N GLU A 223 -4.19 -15.16 12.09
CA GLU A 223 -3.03 -15.62 12.84
C GLU A 223 -2.02 -14.51 13.12
N TYR A 224 -1.90 -13.52 12.23
CA TYR A 224 -0.94 -12.43 12.38
C TYR A 224 -1.38 -11.10 11.79
N THR A 225 -0.78 -10.02 12.28
CA THR A 225 -0.94 -8.64 11.77
C THR A 225 0.38 -7.86 11.85
N VAL A 226 0.38 -6.63 11.36
CA VAL A 226 1.50 -5.67 11.46
C VAL A 226 1.16 -4.56 12.45
N VAL A 227 2.15 -4.11 13.23
CA VAL A 227 2.10 -2.90 14.07
C VAL A 227 3.29 -1.99 13.80
N ASP A 228 3.20 -0.72 14.21
CA ASP A 228 4.30 0.24 14.09
C ASP A 228 5.32 0.09 15.24
N SER A 229 6.59 0.48 15.02
CA SER A 229 7.69 0.18 15.95
C SER A 229 7.47 0.67 17.37
N HIS A 230 6.84 1.84 17.53
CA HIS A 230 6.58 2.43 18.86
C HIS A 230 5.58 1.62 19.70
N GLN A 231 4.73 0.79 19.07
CA GLN A 231 3.79 -0.07 19.77
C GLN A 231 4.50 -1.29 20.39
N THR A 232 5.63 -1.70 19.81
CA THR A 232 6.47 -2.80 20.30
C THR A 232 7.54 -2.31 21.28
N LEU A 233 8.31 -1.30 20.86
CA LEU A 233 9.49 -0.80 21.59
C LEU A 233 9.16 0.30 22.62
N GLY A 234 7.96 0.86 22.61
CA GLY A 234 7.69 2.14 23.29
C GLY A 234 8.35 3.33 22.57
N GLY A 235 8.49 4.45 23.25
CA GLY A 235 9.02 5.68 22.67
C GLY A 235 8.04 6.44 21.77
N GLN A 236 8.57 7.30 20.90
CA GLN A 236 7.80 8.16 20.02
C GLN A 236 7.51 7.50 18.67
N ALA A 237 6.27 7.63 18.19
CA ALA A 237 5.91 7.24 16.84
C ALA A 237 6.69 8.06 15.79
N ARG A 238 7.36 7.39 14.85
CA ARG A 238 8.07 8.05 13.74
C ARG A 238 7.13 8.23 12.54
N GLY A 239 6.36 9.31 12.58
CA GLY A 239 5.37 9.67 11.55
C GLY A 239 5.58 11.07 10.95
N ILE A 240 5.25 11.22 9.66
CA ILE A 240 5.33 12.49 8.92
C ILE A 240 4.31 13.54 9.43
N TRP A 241 3.26 13.08 10.11
CA TRP A 241 2.11 13.90 10.50
C TRP A 241 2.35 14.79 11.73
N GLY A 242 3.28 14.42 12.63
CA GLY A 242 3.57 15.19 13.85
C GLY A 242 4.05 16.63 13.58
N PRO A 243 5.04 16.83 12.69
CA PRO A 243 5.49 18.17 12.32
C PRO A 243 4.48 18.94 11.45
N ARG A 244 3.65 18.25 10.67
CA ARG A 244 2.76 18.88 9.66
C ARG A 244 1.38 19.28 10.19
N TYR A 245 0.84 18.59 11.21
CA TYR A 245 -0.53 18.79 11.66
C TYR A 245 -0.59 19.40 13.05
N GLN A 246 -1.18 20.60 13.14
CA GLN A 246 -1.39 21.33 14.39
C GLN A 246 -2.14 20.48 15.43
N ALA A 247 -3.07 19.63 15.00
CA ALA A 247 -3.82 18.73 15.88
C ALA A 247 -2.90 17.75 16.63
N VAL A 248 -1.88 17.19 15.97
CA VAL A 248 -0.94 16.26 16.63
C VAL A 248 -0.07 16.99 17.65
N ARG A 249 0.37 18.21 17.32
CA ARG A 249 1.09 19.08 18.27
C ARG A 249 0.21 19.42 19.49
N GLN A 250 -1.03 19.80 19.26
CA GLN A 250 -2.00 20.07 20.32
C GLN A 250 -2.29 18.85 21.19
N MET A 251 -2.22 17.62 20.67
CA MET A 251 -2.36 16.41 21.50
C MET A 251 -1.16 16.19 22.42
N VAL A 252 0.07 16.46 21.94
CA VAL A 252 1.28 16.46 22.78
C VAL A 252 1.17 17.54 23.86
N ASP A 253 0.75 18.76 23.48
CA ASP A 253 0.53 19.87 24.41
C ASP A 253 -0.54 19.57 25.47
N ARG A 254 -1.52 18.70 25.14
CA ARG A 254 -2.56 18.20 26.06
C ARG A 254 -2.08 17.06 26.97
N GLY A 255 -0.78 16.76 27.00
CA GLY A 255 -0.18 15.84 27.96
C GLY A 255 -0.14 14.38 27.51
N MET A 256 -0.13 14.10 26.20
CA MET A 256 0.16 12.75 25.71
C MET A 256 1.55 12.30 26.22
N ARG A 257 1.59 11.16 26.93
CA ARG A 257 2.83 10.59 27.44
C ARG A 257 3.26 9.43 26.56
N PHE A 258 4.50 9.47 26.10
CA PHE A 258 5.12 8.33 25.43
C PHE A 258 5.57 7.31 26.47
N LEU A 259 5.42 6.03 26.14
CA LEU A 259 6.02 4.97 26.95
C LEU A 259 7.56 5.09 26.87
N PRO A 260 8.29 4.73 27.93
CA PRO A 260 9.74 4.61 27.82
C PRO A 260 10.11 3.57 26.75
N LEU A 261 11.31 3.69 26.20
CA LEU A 261 11.85 2.64 25.34
C LEU A 261 12.07 1.36 26.16
N ASP A 262 11.72 0.23 25.57
CA ASP A 262 11.94 -1.10 26.11
C ASP A 262 13.06 -1.79 25.32
N ASP A 263 14.29 -1.65 25.83
CA ASP A 263 15.51 -2.20 25.22
C ASP A 263 15.56 -3.75 25.28
N SER A 264 14.59 -4.40 25.95
CA SER A 264 14.48 -5.86 25.96
C SER A 264 13.75 -6.43 24.74
N ARG A 265 13.21 -5.57 23.88
CA ARG A 265 12.46 -5.95 22.68
C ARG A 265 13.17 -5.51 21.40
N SER A 266 12.95 -6.25 20.32
CA SER A 266 13.46 -5.95 18.99
C SER A 266 12.31 -5.86 17.98
N VAL A 267 12.46 -5.05 16.93
CA VAL A 267 11.49 -5.05 15.81
C VAL A 267 11.61 -6.31 14.95
N HIS A 268 12.72 -7.04 15.07
CA HIS A 268 13.02 -8.26 14.31
C HIS A 268 12.48 -9.53 14.97
N ASP A 269 11.98 -9.43 16.20
CA ASP A 269 11.33 -10.54 16.91
C ASP A 269 9.83 -10.62 16.59
N LEU A 270 9.30 -11.84 16.63
CA LEU A 270 7.86 -12.09 16.56
C LEU A 270 7.26 -12.11 17.96
N TYR A 271 6.25 -11.27 18.19
CA TYR A 271 5.53 -11.25 19.45
C TYR A 271 4.13 -11.83 19.29
N ARG A 272 3.67 -12.53 20.32
CA ARG A 272 2.28 -12.95 20.45
C ARG A 272 1.59 -12.03 21.45
N ILE A 273 0.52 -11.35 21.02
CA ILE A 273 -0.17 -10.36 21.86
C ILE A 273 -1.24 -11.02 22.72
N CYS A 274 -1.32 -10.65 24.00
CA CYS A 274 -2.43 -11.03 24.86
C CYS A 274 -2.85 -9.89 25.78
N SER A 275 -4.09 -9.38 25.63
CA SER A 275 -4.62 -8.33 26.52
C SER A 275 -5.09 -8.81 27.90
N THR A 276 -5.27 -10.12 28.11
CA THR A 276 -5.90 -10.64 29.34
C THR A 276 -4.95 -11.42 30.26
N GLY A 277 -3.67 -11.52 29.89
CA GLY A 277 -2.70 -12.38 30.56
C GLY A 277 -2.97 -13.89 30.40
N GLN A 278 -4.10 -14.29 29.79
CA GLN A 278 -4.43 -15.67 29.46
C GLN A 278 -4.15 -15.93 27.96
N THR A 279 -3.11 -16.70 27.66
CA THR A 279 -2.67 -17.02 26.29
C THR A 279 -3.62 -17.95 25.52
N ASP A 280 -4.53 -18.61 26.24
CA ASP A 280 -5.39 -19.67 25.71
C ASP A 280 -6.63 -19.10 24.98
N ALA A 281 -6.94 -17.82 25.19
CA ALA A 281 -8.00 -17.11 24.48
C ALA A 281 -7.47 -16.48 23.19
N GLY A 282 -6.96 -17.30 22.25
CA GLY A 282 -6.66 -16.93 20.86
C GLY A 282 -5.86 -15.62 20.69
N ALA A 283 -4.56 -15.74 20.48
CA ALA A 283 -3.69 -14.58 20.33
C ALA A 283 -3.07 -14.53 18.92
N ALA A 284 -3.27 -13.42 18.21
CA ALA A 284 -2.58 -13.14 16.97
C ALA A 284 -1.11 -12.74 17.23
N SER A 285 -0.23 -13.16 16.34
CA SER A 285 1.15 -12.70 16.31
C SER A 285 1.27 -11.34 15.63
N ILE A 286 2.32 -10.59 15.97
CA ILE A 286 2.63 -9.34 15.30
C ILE A 286 4.01 -9.34 14.66
N PHE A 287 4.05 -8.81 13.45
CA PHE A 287 5.24 -8.25 12.85
C PHE A 287 5.33 -6.78 13.23
N THR A 288 6.53 -6.35 13.57
CA THR A 288 6.80 -4.94 13.86
C THR A 288 7.40 -4.31 12.62
N ARG A 289 6.90 -3.14 12.21
CA ARG A 289 7.54 -2.37 11.14
C ARG A 289 8.99 -2.06 11.53
N ASP A 290 9.91 -2.36 10.63
CA ASP A 290 11.28 -1.86 10.73
C ASP A 290 11.33 -0.41 10.24
N THR A 291 11.65 0.53 11.14
CA THR A 291 11.64 1.94 10.76
C THR A 291 12.84 2.32 9.90
N ASP A 292 14.00 1.69 10.08
CA ASP A 292 15.22 2.11 9.42
C ASP A 292 15.19 1.77 7.94
N THR A 293 14.83 0.53 7.59
CA THR A 293 14.52 0.13 6.21
C THR A 293 13.38 0.97 5.62
N THR A 294 12.31 1.24 6.37
CA THR A 294 11.20 2.05 5.86
C THR A 294 11.66 3.46 5.51
N MET A 295 12.50 4.08 6.33
CA MET A 295 12.97 5.45 6.11
C MET A 295 13.91 5.58 4.91
N ARG A 296 14.58 4.50 4.49
CA ARG A 296 15.35 4.49 3.22
C ARG A 296 14.50 4.64 1.98
N VAL A 297 13.23 4.24 2.07
CA VAL A 297 12.27 4.39 0.96
C VAL A 297 11.42 5.65 1.14
N TRP A 298 10.91 5.91 2.35
CA TRP A 298 9.88 6.91 2.60
C TRP A 298 10.39 8.27 3.10
N SER A 299 11.69 8.44 3.35
CA SER A 299 12.24 9.73 3.76
C SER A 299 12.06 10.77 2.65
N GLY A 300 11.38 11.89 2.95
CA GLY A 300 11.28 13.03 2.04
C GLY A 300 12.60 13.77 1.79
N THR A 301 13.67 13.41 2.51
CA THR A 301 14.98 14.06 2.40
C THR A 301 16.01 13.19 1.68
N TYR A 302 16.02 11.88 1.96
CA TYR A 302 17.05 10.95 1.47
C TYR A 302 16.47 9.63 0.95
N GLY A 303 15.15 9.50 0.85
CA GLY A 303 14.51 8.31 0.32
C GLY A 303 14.81 8.15 -1.17
N TYR A 304 14.94 6.91 -1.64
CA TYR A 304 15.22 6.63 -3.07
C TYR A 304 14.29 7.34 -4.05
N PRO A 305 12.96 7.50 -3.80
CA PRO A 305 12.07 8.22 -4.71
C PRO A 305 12.47 9.69 -4.98
N GLY A 306 13.28 10.29 -4.11
CA GLY A 306 13.81 11.65 -4.28
C GLY A 306 15.02 11.76 -5.22
N GLU A 307 15.50 10.65 -5.80
CA GLU A 307 16.60 10.65 -6.78
C GLU A 307 16.25 11.49 -8.01
N GLY A 308 17.17 12.38 -8.38
CA GLY A 308 16.95 13.38 -9.42
C GLY A 308 16.69 12.81 -10.82
N ASN A 309 17.09 11.58 -11.11
CA ASN A 309 16.83 10.92 -12.39
C ASN A 309 15.44 10.28 -12.49
N TYR A 310 14.73 10.07 -11.37
CA TYR A 310 13.42 9.44 -11.38
C TYR A 310 12.33 10.36 -11.93
N LEU A 311 11.21 9.76 -12.34
CA LEU A 311 10.08 10.49 -12.93
C LEU A 311 9.42 11.41 -11.88
N GLU A 312 9.23 12.68 -12.23
CA GLU A 312 8.55 13.66 -11.37
C GLU A 312 7.04 13.43 -11.39
N PHE A 313 6.44 13.28 -10.21
CA PHE A 313 5.02 13.03 -10.06
C PHE A 313 4.17 14.30 -10.21
N HIS A 314 4.67 15.43 -9.71
CA HIS A 314 3.87 16.65 -9.57
C HIS A 314 3.86 17.52 -10.84
N LYS A 315 4.89 17.44 -11.68
CA LYS A 315 4.97 18.22 -12.92
C LYS A 315 4.28 17.47 -14.04
N LYS A 316 3.09 17.95 -14.40
CA LYS A 316 2.25 17.40 -15.46
C LYS A 316 2.19 18.35 -16.65
N TYR A 317 2.14 17.81 -17.86
CA TYR A 317 1.98 18.59 -19.08
C TYR A 317 0.58 19.19 -19.11
N HIS A 318 0.51 20.51 -19.32
CA HIS A 318 -0.70 21.32 -19.13
C HIS A 318 -1.94 20.81 -19.88
N ASN A 319 -1.77 20.25 -21.08
CA ASN A 319 -2.89 19.76 -21.90
C ASN A 319 -3.35 18.34 -21.51
N SER A 320 -2.40 17.41 -21.34
CA SER A 320 -2.71 15.98 -21.25
C SER A 320 -2.60 15.41 -19.84
N GLY A 321 -1.91 16.09 -18.93
CA GLY A 321 -1.57 15.58 -17.62
C GLY A 321 -0.43 14.55 -17.60
N HIS A 322 0.23 14.26 -18.74
CA HIS A 322 1.36 13.31 -18.78
C HIS A 322 2.61 13.87 -18.08
N ARG A 323 3.50 12.97 -17.63
CA ARG A 323 4.72 13.32 -16.89
C ARG A 323 5.93 13.21 -17.80
N TYR A 324 6.58 14.33 -18.11
CA TYR A 324 7.75 14.40 -19.01
C TYR A 324 9.02 14.89 -18.32
N TRP A 325 8.99 15.08 -17.00
CA TRP A 325 10.11 15.65 -16.26
C TRP A 325 10.62 14.67 -15.21
N SER A 326 11.89 14.85 -14.86
CA SER A 326 12.54 14.15 -13.77
C SER A 326 12.47 14.96 -12.48
N VAL A 327 12.56 14.28 -11.35
CA VAL A 327 12.60 14.89 -10.02
C VAL A 327 13.66 15.99 -9.96
N THR A 328 14.79 15.80 -10.65
CA THR A 328 15.94 16.71 -10.75
C THR A 328 16.62 16.98 -9.41
N ASP A 329 15.88 17.56 -8.48
CA ASP A 329 16.20 17.78 -7.08
C ASP A 329 14.87 17.82 -6.31
N SER A 330 14.82 17.18 -5.13
CA SER A 330 13.60 17.05 -4.32
C SER A 330 13.10 18.40 -3.76
N LYS A 331 13.93 19.44 -3.77
CA LYS A 331 13.62 20.81 -3.34
C LYS A 331 13.50 21.80 -4.50
N ALA A 332 13.81 21.38 -5.73
CA ALA A 332 13.67 22.25 -6.89
C ALA A 332 12.20 22.61 -7.17
N ASP A 333 11.97 23.86 -7.56
CA ASP A 333 10.68 24.31 -8.09
C ASP A 333 10.30 23.57 -9.38
N LEU A 334 9.00 23.49 -9.67
CA LEU A 334 8.49 22.83 -10.88
C LEU A 334 9.08 23.43 -12.16
N GLY A 335 9.35 24.74 -12.20
CA GLY A 335 10.00 25.39 -13.34
C GLY A 335 11.42 24.89 -13.62
N ALA A 336 12.15 24.46 -12.59
CA ALA A 336 13.54 24.01 -12.68
C ALA A 336 13.71 22.51 -13.02
N LYS A 337 12.61 21.74 -13.03
CA LYS A 337 12.65 20.30 -13.34
C LYS A 337 13.10 20.06 -14.78
N ARG A 338 14.14 19.25 -14.95
CA ARG A 338 14.70 18.81 -16.23
C ARG A 338 13.80 17.79 -16.90
N VAL A 339 13.94 17.64 -18.21
CA VAL A 339 13.24 16.60 -18.97
C VAL A 339 13.65 15.21 -18.46
N TYR A 340 12.71 14.26 -18.47
CA TYR A 340 12.94 12.90 -18.02
C TYR A 340 13.73 12.09 -19.06
N HIS A 341 14.59 11.18 -18.61
CA HIS A 341 15.40 10.31 -19.45
C HIS A 341 15.30 8.88 -18.89
N PRO A 342 14.42 8.02 -19.45
CA PRO A 342 14.19 6.68 -18.94
C PRO A 342 15.47 5.82 -18.87
N ASP A 343 16.40 6.04 -19.78
CA ASP A 343 17.70 5.38 -19.86
C ASP A 343 18.60 5.67 -18.65
N TRP A 344 18.43 6.81 -17.97
CA TRP A 344 19.23 7.16 -16.78
C TRP A 344 18.77 6.48 -15.50
N VAL A 345 17.64 5.75 -15.55
CA VAL A 345 17.00 5.16 -14.36
C VAL A 345 17.55 3.79 -14.03
N PHE A 346 17.97 2.99 -15.03
CA PHE A 346 18.32 1.58 -14.83
C PHE A 346 19.48 1.39 -13.84
N ASP A 347 20.57 2.13 -14.00
CA ASP A 347 21.72 2.05 -13.09
C ASP A 347 21.38 2.57 -11.69
N LYS A 348 20.48 3.55 -11.59
CA LYS A 348 20.00 4.08 -10.31
C LYS A 348 19.15 3.07 -9.56
N VAL A 349 18.22 2.39 -10.25
CA VAL A 349 17.41 1.33 -9.66
C VAL A 349 18.30 0.19 -9.17
N ARG A 350 19.27 -0.27 -9.97
CA ARG A 350 20.20 -1.32 -9.56
C ARG A 350 21.05 -0.90 -8.35
N GLY A 351 21.58 0.33 -8.37
CA GLY A 351 22.33 0.87 -7.24
C GLY A 351 21.51 0.95 -5.96
N HIS A 352 20.26 1.41 -6.04
CA HIS A 352 19.36 1.48 -4.88
C HIS A 352 18.93 0.10 -4.38
N ALA A 353 18.68 -0.85 -5.27
CA ALA A 353 18.38 -2.24 -4.88
C ALA A 353 19.55 -2.87 -4.12
N ASN A 354 20.79 -2.73 -4.62
CA ASN A 354 21.99 -3.24 -3.95
C ASN A 354 22.24 -2.55 -2.60
N HIS A 355 22.02 -1.24 -2.54
CA HIS A 355 22.14 -0.49 -1.29
C HIS A 355 21.08 -0.92 -0.27
N PHE A 356 19.84 -1.14 -0.69
CA PHE A 356 18.77 -1.64 0.19
C PHE A 356 19.09 -3.06 0.69
N ALA A 357 19.54 -3.96 -0.18
CA ALA A 357 19.94 -5.32 0.20
C ALA A 357 21.08 -5.31 1.23
N THR A 358 22.10 -4.46 1.03
CA THR A 358 23.20 -4.30 2.01
C THR A 358 22.70 -3.88 3.39
N ILE A 359 21.67 -3.02 3.46
CA ILE A 359 21.08 -2.59 4.74
C ILE A 359 20.36 -3.76 5.41
N VAL A 360 19.54 -4.48 4.64
CA VAL A 360 18.83 -5.67 5.15
C VAL A 360 19.80 -6.77 5.62
N ASP A 361 20.96 -6.91 4.97
CA ASP A 361 22.00 -7.87 5.39
C ASP A 361 22.79 -7.43 6.64
N GLN A 362 22.74 -6.15 7.00
CA GLN A 362 23.44 -5.57 8.17
C GLN A 362 22.58 -5.53 9.44
N GLU A 363 21.26 -5.60 9.27
CA GLU A 363 20.27 -5.75 10.35
C GLU A 363 20.14 -7.22 10.77
#